data_AF-A0A1V5CZK1-F1
#
_entry.id   AF-A0A1V5CZK1-F1
#
_cell.length_a   1.000
_cell.length_b   1.000
_cell.length_c   1.000
_cell.angle_alpha   90.00
_cell.angle_beta   90.00
_cell.angle_gamma   90.00
#
_symmetry.space_group_name_H-M   'P 1'
#
loop_
_entity.id
_entity.type
_entity.pdbx_description
1 polymer ?
#
loop_
_entity_poly.entity_id
_entity_poly.type
_entity_poly.pdbx_seq_one_letter_code
_entity_poly.pdbx_strand_id
1 'polypeptide(L)' 'MSVLVTGSAGDVREHCKKLIDTVGRDGGYIMDAGAASLEHAKPENVKAMFEFSREYGAY' A
#
# COMPACT_ATOMS: atom_id res chain seq x y z
N MET A 1 11.44 1.18 8.75
CA MET A 1 10.75 2.47 8.60
C MET A 1 9.76 2.32 7.45
N SER A 2 8.50 2.77 7.59
CA SER A 2 7.43 2.48 6.62
C SER A 2 7.56 3.32 5.33
N VAL A 3 7.27 2.73 4.16
CA VAL A 3 7.27 3.44 2.86
C VAL A 3 6.28 4.61 2.84
N LEU A 4 5.25 4.55 3.69
CA LEU A 4 4.27 5.63 3.85
C LEU A 4 4.89 6.90 4.48
N VAL A 5 5.96 6.76 5.28
CA VAL A 5 6.62 7.85 5.99
C VAL A 5 7.76 8.43 5.15
N THR A 6 8.62 7.56 4.60
CA THR A 6 9.88 7.99 3.95
C THR A 6 9.83 8.00 2.43
N GLY A 7 8.89 7.27 1.82
CA GLY A 7 8.80 7.12 0.37
C GLY A 7 8.05 8.25 -0.33
N SER A 8 7.99 8.12 -1.65
CA SER A 8 7.12 8.83 -2.58
C SER A 8 5.85 8.02 -2.88
N ALA A 9 4.85 8.67 -3.49
CA ALA A 9 3.65 7.98 -3.96
C ALA A 9 3.96 6.86 -4.98
N GLY A 10 5.03 6.99 -5.76
CA GLY A 10 5.50 5.95 -6.68
C GLY A 10 6.01 4.71 -5.93
N ASP A 11 6.84 4.92 -4.90
CA ASP A 11 7.38 3.84 -4.07
C ASP A 11 6.27 3.06 -3.37
N VAL A 12 5.22 3.76 -2.91
CA VAL A 12 4.05 3.14 -2.31
C VAL A 12 3.32 2.25 -3.32
N ARG A 13 3.07 2.74 -4.54
CA ARG A 13 2.41 1.96 -5.60
C ARG A 13 3.19 0.70 -5.96
N GLU A 14 4.51 0.82 -6.13
CA GLU A 14 5.38 -0.32 -6.42
C GLU A 14 5.37 -1.34 -5.28
N HIS A 15 5.43 -0.87 -4.03
CA HIS A 15 5.37 -1.74 -2.86
C HIS A 15 4.03 -2.48 -2.76
N CYS A 16 2.91 -1.76 -2.91
CA CYS A 16 1.57 -2.34 -2.92
C CYS A 16 1.42 -3.37 -4.05
N LYS A 17 1.91 -3.07 -5.26
CA LYS A 17 1.91 -4.00 -6.39
C LYS A 17 2.65 -5.29 -6.05
N LYS A 18 3.86 -5.16 -5.49
CA LYS A 18 4.68 -6.32 -5.10
C LYS A 18 3.97 -7.21 -4.09
N LEU A 19 3.32 -6.64 -3.08
CA LEU A 19 2.57 -7.39 -2.08
C LEU A 19 1.40 -8.13 -2.73
N ILE A 20 0.58 -7.41 -3.47
CA ILE A 20 -0.56 -7.97 -4.19
C ILE A 20 -0.13 -9.12 -5.12
N ASP A 21 0.91 -8.94 -5.93
CA ASP A 21 1.43 -9.95 -6.86
C ASP A 21 2.02 -11.18 -6.16
N THR A 22 2.47 -11.04 -4.91
CA THR A 22 3.14 -12.11 -4.15
C THR A 22 2.17 -12.89 -3.27
N VAL A 23 1.28 -12.20 -2.56
CA VAL A 23 0.39 -12.80 -1.54
C VAL A 23 -1.10 -12.73 -1.88
N GLY A 24 -1.51 -11.93 -2.87
CA GLY A 24 -2.90 -11.75 -3.26
C GLY A 24 -3.43 -12.73 -4.32
N ARG A 25 -2.58 -13.62 -4.86
CA ARG A 25 -2.92 -14.49 -6.02
C ARG A 25 -4.12 -15.41 -5.78
N ASP A 26 -4.29 -15.91 -4.58
CA ASP A 26 -5.36 -16.84 -4.22
C ASP A 26 -6.51 -16.16 -3.46
N GLY A 27 -6.55 -14.82 -3.48
CA GLY A 27 -7.49 -14.01 -2.71
C GLY A 27 -7.19 -14.04 -1.20
N GLY A 28 -8.09 -13.47 -0.40
CA GLY A 28 -7.97 -13.47 1.07
C GLY A 28 -6.90 -12.52 1.64
N TYR A 29 -6.17 -11.79 0.80
CA TYR A 29 -5.24 -10.76 1.21
C TYR A 29 -5.95 -9.41 1.44
N ILE A 30 -5.72 -8.80 2.60
CA ILE A 30 -6.21 -7.45 2.94
C ILE A 30 -5.00 -6.53 3.06
N MET A 31 -5.00 -5.44 2.30
CA MET A 31 -3.97 -4.42 2.43
C MET A 31 -4.23 -3.53 3.64
N ASP A 32 -3.25 -3.46 4.54
CA ASP A 32 -3.28 -2.62 5.75
C ASP A 32 -2.00 -1.79 5.86
N ALA A 33 -2.11 -0.59 6.43
CA ALA A 33 -0.99 0.33 6.62
C ALA A 33 -0.09 -0.05 7.82
N GLY A 34 -0.50 -1.01 8.64
CA GLY A 34 0.12 -1.33 9.92
C GLY A 34 -0.20 -0.29 10.99
N ALA A 35 -0.39 -0.75 12.23
CA ALA A 35 -0.88 0.08 13.34
C ALA A 35 -0.05 1.34 13.64
N ALA A 36 1.27 1.32 13.40
CA ALA A 36 2.18 2.40 13.78
C ALA A 36 2.56 3.35 12.61
N SER A 37 2.12 3.09 11.38
CA SER A 37 2.62 3.86 10.22
C SER A 37 1.85 5.16 9.98
N LEU A 38 0.60 5.26 10.46
CA LEU A 38 -0.32 6.34 10.05
C LEU A 38 -0.03 7.69 10.70
N GLU A 39 0.50 7.71 11.93
CA GLU A 39 0.77 8.95 12.68
C GLU A 39 1.82 9.86 12.01
N HIS A 40 2.72 9.26 11.21
CA HIS A 40 3.79 9.96 10.50
C HIS A 40 3.72 9.77 8.98
N ALA A 41 2.67 9.14 8.47
CA ALA A 41 2.52 8.93 7.04
C ALA A 41 2.26 10.25 6.32
N LYS A 42 2.84 10.41 5.14
CA LYS A 42 2.46 11.52 4.26
C LYS A 42 1.05 11.27 3.71
N PRO A 43 0.13 12.25 3.75
CA PRO A 43 -1.24 12.06 3.26
C PRO A 43 -1.32 11.58 1.80
N GLU A 44 -0.43 12.08 0.94
CA GLU A 44 -0.30 11.66 -0.46
C GLU A 44 0.04 10.17 -0.61
N ASN A 45 0.85 9.63 0.29
CA ASN A 45 1.26 8.22 0.27
C ASN A 45 0.10 7.32 0.74
N VAL A 46 -0.63 7.73 1.78
CA VAL A 46 -1.84 7.00 2.23
C VAL A 46 -2.89 6.99 1.13
N LYS A 47 -3.10 8.13 0.46
CA LYS A 47 -4.01 8.24 -0.68
C LYS A 47 -3.58 7.33 -1.83
N ALA A 48 -2.29 7.34 -2.19
CA ALA A 48 -1.75 6.50 -3.26
C ALA A 48 -1.91 5.00 -2.95
N MET A 49 -1.68 4.58 -1.70
CA MET A 49 -1.93 3.21 -1.25
C MET A 49 -3.40 2.81 -1.47
N PHE A 50 -4.34 3.64 -1.02
CA PHE A 50 -5.78 3.35 -1.12
C PHE A 50 -6.25 3.29 -2.59
N GLU A 51 -5.91 4.30 -3.39
CA GLU A 51 -6.26 4.35 -4.81
C GLU A 51 -5.71 3.13 -5.56
N PHE A 52 -4.42 2.82 -5.35
CA PHE A 52 -3.78 1.70 -6.01
C PHE A 52 -4.39 0.36 -5.60
N SER A 53 -4.65 0.15 -4.30
CA SER A 53 -5.26 -1.08 -3.81
C SER A 53 -6.65 -1.31 -4.41
N ARG A 54 -7.42 -0.24 -4.61
CA ARG A 54 -8.74 -0.31 -5.23
C ARG A 54 -8.68 -0.57 -6.73
N GLU A 55 -7.72 0.04 -7.43
CA GLU A 55 -7.57 -0.09 -8.88
C GLU A 55 -6.94 -1.43 -9.29
N TYR A 56 -5.91 -1.87 -8.57
CA TYR A 56 -5.11 -3.05 -8.92
C TYR A 56 -5.47 -4.29 -8.09
N GLY A 57 -5.96 -4.10 -6.86
CA GLY A 57 -6.33 -5.19 -5.96
C GLY A 57 -7.76 -5.71 -6.15
N ALA A 58 -8.47 -5.26 -7.19
CA ALA A 58 -9.74 -5.85 -7.60
C ALA A 58 -9.48 -7.20 -8.28
N TYR A 59 -9.48 -8.26 -7.46
CA TYR A 59 -9.55 -9.66 -7.89
C TYR A 59 -10.99 -10.16 -7.85
#